data_AF-A0A9N9EUY3-F1
#
_entry.id   AF-A0A9N9EUY3-F1
#
_cell.length_a   1.000
_cell.length_b   1.000
_cell.length_c   1.000
_cell.angle_alpha   90.00
_cell.angle_beta   90.00
_cell.angle_gamma   90.00
#
_symmetry.space_group_name_H-M   'P 1'
#
loop_
_entity.id
_entity.type
_entity.pdbx_description
1 polymer ?
#
loop_
_entity_poly.entity_id
_entity_poly.type
_entity_poly.pdbx_seq_one_letter_code
_entity_poly.pdbx_strand_id
1 'polypeptide(L)'
;MSSSNPRLSKLPVHINVLNSPRKIRSATASSAKKLASISTSGNKIFSSANNNTSLKKNESLKRKNNDSAKENGRNVKKVPFVSDYSARVPLKKSTTTVPLKKSTTTVPLKKSTTTRGRIQYPPPPAPLPKPPSQIELLRDENSKLKKQFEELHNEKTEISAESTQLQNEIQEEECVKKEYITDIDRMKKRVANEEAHVKEIEDSIAILQRNRNVMVENNSKLTSEMRAYRNEVEKANESIAEQNKKIINNTNQIQEFTSKLQEYERLRRKLHNDVQDLKGNIRVFCRVRPLLESETQNIANFKFPKEIPFNRKISLISTKTNYLGEKKESLKEYQFDQVFDTLATQKDIFSEVAHIVQSVVDGYNGCIFAYGQTGAGKTYTMTGPVNANPETEGMIPRAVRLIYELIQDLKTQCWKFTLEGQFIEIYNDNIRDLLVADPSSTNGVKHKTIHDERTGTTRISKATTG
;
A
#
# COMPACT_ATOMS: atom_id res chain seq x y z
N MET A 1 -70.60 58.18 -30.36
CA MET A 1 -69.47 57.72 -29.53
C MET A 1 -69.26 56.23 -29.78
N SER A 2 -68.09 55.82 -30.30
CA SER A 2 -67.80 54.40 -30.58
C SER A 2 -66.28 54.20 -30.69
N SER A 3 -65.60 54.16 -29.56
CA SER A 3 -64.14 53.97 -29.49
C SER A 3 -63.75 52.53 -29.83
N SER A 4 -62.93 52.37 -30.87
CA SER A 4 -62.37 51.08 -31.28
C SER A 4 -61.45 50.50 -30.20
N ASN A 5 -61.64 49.24 -29.81
CA ASN A 5 -60.82 48.56 -28.80
C ASN A 5 -59.95 47.47 -29.46
N PRO A 6 -58.62 47.66 -29.60
CA PRO A 6 -57.76 46.73 -30.31
C PRO A 6 -57.26 45.56 -29.43
N ARG A 7 -57.30 44.36 -30.04
CA ARG A 7 -56.47 43.16 -29.81
C ARG A 7 -55.69 43.06 -28.49
N LEU A 8 -56.22 42.29 -27.54
CA LEU A 8 -55.45 41.71 -26.43
C LEU A 8 -54.83 40.36 -26.84
N SER A 9 -53.53 40.35 -27.13
CA SER A 9 -52.72 39.15 -27.38
C SER A 9 -51.62 39.01 -26.31
N LYS A 10 -51.90 38.27 -25.24
CA LYS A 10 -50.87 37.85 -24.29
C LYS A 10 -50.04 36.73 -24.91
N LEU A 11 -48.73 36.93 -25.02
CA LEU A 11 -47.78 35.98 -25.60
C LEU A 11 -47.31 34.96 -24.53
N PRO A 12 -46.73 33.82 -24.94
CA PRO A 12 -46.24 32.81 -24.01
C PRO A 12 -45.01 33.27 -23.21
N VAL A 13 -44.75 32.58 -22.10
CA VAL A 13 -43.46 32.61 -21.42
C VAL A 13 -42.40 32.03 -22.37
N HIS A 14 -41.35 32.79 -22.66
CA HIS A 14 -40.17 32.23 -23.32
C HIS A 14 -39.34 31.49 -22.27
N ILE A 15 -39.11 30.20 -22.50
CA ILE A 15 -38.21 29.36 -21.71
C ILE A 15 -37.02 29.00 -22.61
N ASN A 16 -35.86 29.57 -22.36
CA ASN A 16 -34.64 29.23 -23.10
C ASN A 16 -33.98 28.01 -22.45
N VAL A 17 -33.94 26.89 -23.19
CA VAL A 17 -33.25 25.65 -22.78
C VAL A 17 -31.87 25.61 -23.45
N LEU A 18 -30.84 26.16 -22.79
CA LEU A 18 -29.49 26.20 -23.35
C LEU A 18 -28.80 24.82 -23.25
N ASN A 19 -28.78 24.09 -24.37
CA ASN A 19 -28.13 22.78 -24.48
C ASN A 19 -26.67 22.92 -24.97
N SER A 20 -25.71 22.51 -24.13
CA SER A 20 -24.27 22.55 -24.43
C SER A 20 -23.67 21.15 -24.49
N PRO A 21 -23.49 20.55 -25.68
CA PRO A 21 -22.80 19.27 -25.85
C PRO A 21 -21.28 19.41 -25.64
N ARG A 22 -20.85 19.60 -24.38
CA ARG A 22 -19.44 19.51 -24.01
C ARG A 22 -18.98 18.07 -24.27
N LYS A 23 -18.04 17.89 -25.21
CA LYS A 23 -17.23 16.66 -25.28
C LYS A 23 -16.63 16.41 -23.90
N ILE A 24 -17.08 15.34 -23.23
CA ILE A 24 -16.58 14.96 -21.92
C ILE A 24 -15.14 14.45 -22.12
N ARG A 25 -14.16 15.34 -22.00
CA ARG A 25 -12.79 14.93 -21.66
C ARG A 25 -12.89 14.20 -20.33
N SER A 26 -12.70 12.89 -20.37
CA SER A 26 -13.04 11.97 -19.28
C SER A 26 -12.24 12.29 -18.01
N ALA A 27 -12.91 12.84 -17.00
CA ALA A 27 -12.34 12.99 -15.66
C ALA A 27 -11.89 11.62 -15.10
N THR A 28 -12.60 10.56 -15.47
CA THR A 28 -12.24 9.17 -15.22
C THR A 28 -10.90 8.75 -15.83
N ALA A 29 -10.46 9.34 -16.95
CA ALA A 29 -9.13 9.04 -17.51
C ALA A 29 -7.99 9.60 -16.65
N SER A 30 -8.22 10.66 -15.88
CA SER A 30 -7.25 11.16 -14.89
C SER A 30 -7.14 10.20 -13.70
N SER A 31 -8.26 9.68 -13.21
CA SER A 31 -8.27 8.65 -12.16
C SER A 31 -7.70 7.31 -12.64
N ALA A 32 -8.02 6.89 -13.87
CA ALA A 32 -7.47 5.67 -14.47
C ALA A 32 -5.96 5.76 -14.68
N LYS A 33 -5.42 6.92 -15.14
CA LYS A 33 -3.98 7.14 -15.17
C LYS A 33 -3.35 7.14 -13.78
N LYS A 34 -4.01 7.71 -12.77
CA LYS A 34 -3.52 7.68 -11.38
C LYS A 34 -3.48 6.25 -10.83
N LEU A 35 -4.52 5.44 -11.05
CA LEU A 35 -4.55 4.02 -10.68
C LEU A 35 -3.51 3.17 -11.45
N ALA A 36 -3.34 3.40 -12.76
CA ALA A 36 -2.30 2.74 -13.56
C ALA A 36 -0.87 3.12 -13.11
N SER A 37 -0.65 4.35 -12.65
CA SER A 37 0.64 4.75 -12.07
C SER A 37 0.93 4.03 -10.76
N ILE A 38 -0.09 3.74 -9.94
CA ILE A 38 0.03 3.01 -8.67
C ILE A 38 0.34 1.52 -8.92
N SER A 39 -0.34 0.86 -9.87
CA SER A 39 -0.02 -0.55 -10.20
C SER A 39 1.38 -0.72 -10.80
N THR A 40 1.83 0.25 -11.61
CA THR A 40 3.20 0.27 -12.17
C THR A 40 4.27 0.49 -11.09
N SER A 41 3.94 1.19 -10.00
CA SER A 41 4.83 1.36 -8.84
C SER A 41 4.95 0.09 -7.99
N GLY A 42 3.86 -0.63 -7.76
CA GLY A 42 3.87 -1.88 -6.99
C GLY A 42 4.74 -2.96 -7.61
N ASN A 43 4.65 -3.15 -8.94
CA ASN A 43 5.39 -4.19 -9.67
C ASN A 43 6.91 -3.97 -9.73
N LYS A 44 7.45 -2.82 -9.28
CA LYS A 44 8.91 -2.61 -9.18
C LYS A 44 9.53 -3.05 -7.86
N ILE A 45 8.73 -3.36 -6.84
CA ILE A 45 9.23 -3.76 -5.51
C ILE A 45 9.41 -5.29 -5.41
N PHE A 46 8.66 -6.07 -6.20
CA PHE A 46 8.63 -7.54 -6.10
C PHE A 46 9.58 -8.30 -7.05
N SER A 47 10.35 -7.61 -7.91
CA SER A 47 11.17 -8.24 -8.95
C SER A 47 12.66 -8.45 -8.59
N SER A 48 13.12 -8.02 -7.42
CA SER A 48 14.54 -8.18 -6.99
C SER A 48 14.81 -9.34 -6.03
N ALA A 49 13.78 -10.12 -5.66
CA ALA A 49 13.84 -11.07 -4.54
C ALA A 49 13.51 -12.52 -4.92
N ASN A 50 13.79 -12.96 -6.15
CA ASN A 50 13.75 -14.38 -6.49
C ASN A 50 14.66 -14.75 -7.69
N ASN A 51 15.92 -15.10 -7.40
CA ASN A 51 16.85 -15.74 -8.34
C ASN A 51 18.10 -16.25 -7.57
N ASN A 52 18.04 -17.45 -6.97
CA ASN A 52 19.24 -18.22 -6.57
C ASN A 52 18.96 -19.66 -6.10
N THR A 53 18.42 -20.53 -6.96
CA THR A 53 18.52 -22.00 -6.78
C THR A 53 18.52 -22.74 -8.12
N SER A 54 19.70 -23.10 -8.64
CA SER A 54 19.91 -24.26 -9.52
C SER A 54 21.40 -24.60 -9.65
N LEU A 55 21.71 -25.90 -9.66
CA LEU A 55 23.09 -26.41 -9.67
C LEU A 55 23.73 -26.30 -11.06
N LYS A 56 25.05 -26.17 -11.11
CA LYS A 56 25.89 -26.82 -12.12
C LYS A 56 27.29 -27.14 -11.57
N LYS A 57 27.84 -28.28 -11.97
CA LYS A 57 29.23 -28.68 -11.69
C LYS A 57 30.16 -28.03 -12.75
N ASN A 58 31.37 -27.63 -12.37
CA ASN A 58 32.62 -28.26 -12.82
C ASN A 58 33.89 -27.48 -12.39
N GLU A 59 34.91 -28.26 -12.01
CA GLU A 59 36.35 -28.13 -12.37
C GLU A 59 37.20 -26.85 -12.11
N SER A 60 38.35 -27.13 -11.50
CA SER A 60 39.70 -26.66 -11.90
C SER A 60 40.22 -25.25 -11.59
N LEU A 61 41.16 -25.23 -10.65
CA LEU A 61 42.51 -24.65 -10.77
C LEU A 61 42.68 -23.22 -11.30
N LYS A 62 43.11 -22.31 -10.41
CA LYS A 62 44.47 -21.70 -10.51
C LYS A 62 44.92 -20.98 -9.23
N ARG A 63 46.24 -20.97 -9.02
CA ARG A 63 46.95 -20.12 -8.05
C ARG A 63 47.37 -18.80 -8.72
N LYS A 64 47.28 -17.67 -8.00
CA LYS A 64 48.24 -16.55 -7.92
C LYS A 64 47.69 -15.57 -6.85
N ASN A 65 48.38 -15.16 -5.78
CA ASN A 65 49.73 -14.56 -5.56
C ASN A 65 49.85 -13.08 -5.96
N ASN A 66 50.30 -12.27 -4.98
CA ASN A 66 50.89 -10.92 -5.07
C ASN A 66 49.91 -9.77 -5.47
N ASP A 67 50.05 -8.52 -5.01
CA ASP A 67 50.87 -7.96 -3.91
C ASP A 67 50.42 -6.53 -3.53
N SER A 68 50.85 -6.05 -2.35
CA SER A 68 51.08 -4.61 -2.01
C SER A 68 49.87 -3.63 -2.02
N ALA A 69 49.55 -2.96 -0.91
CA ALA A 69 50.02 -1.61 -0.52
C ALA A 69 49.18 -0.45 -1.13
N LYS A 70 49.00 0.75 -0.54
CA LYS A 70 49.68 1.39 0.63
C LYS A 70 48.86 2.61 1.13
N GLU A 71 49.05 3.02 2.39
CA GLU A 71 48.84 4.40 2.94
C GLU A 71 47.41 5.02 2.91
N ASN A 72 46.98 6.01 3.72
CA ASN A 72 47.48 6.76 4.90
C ASN A 72 46.23 7.19 5.75
N GLY A 73 46.25 7.51 7.05
CA GLY A 73 47.29 7.41 8.10
C GLY A 73 46.99 8.26 9.36
N ARG A 74 47.72 8.01 10.48
CA ARG A 74 48.07 8.93 11.62
C ARG A 74 46.93 9.52 12.48
N ASN A 75 46.85 9.31 13.81
CA ASN A 75 47.80 9.69 14.88
C ASN A 75 47.57 8.83 16.14
N VAL A 76 48.51 8.33 16.98
CA VAL A 76 49.88 8.70 17.42
C VAL A 76 49.94 9.38 18.81
N LYS A 77 50.34 8.58 19.83
CA LYS A 77 51.19 8.86 21.03
C LYS A 77 51.06 7.66 22.01
N LYS A 78 52.06 7.17 22.75
CA LYS A 78 53.56 7.11 22.71
C LYS A 78 53.96 6.09 23.82
N VAL A 79 54.56 4.91 23.58
CA VAL A 79 56.03 4.58 23.61
C VAL A 79 56.94 5.53 24.41
N PRO A 80 57.99 5.07 25.15
CA PRO A 80 59.05 4.06 24.80
C PRO A 80 58.92 2.71 25.57
N PHE A 81 59.85 1.73 25.66
CA PHE A 81 61.18 1.35 25.09
C PHE A 81 61.29 -0.22 25.18
N VAL A 82 61.88 -1.02 24.27
CA VAL A 82 63.30 -1.32 23.86
C VAL A 82 64.02 -2.43 24.66
N SER A 83 64.78 -3.24 23.91
CA SER A 83 65.50 -4.47 24.29
C SER A 83 67.01 -4.35 24.10
N ASP A 84 67.79 -5.14 24.84
CA ASP A 84 69.12 -5.68 24.47
C ASP A 84 69.45 -6.86 25.42
N TYR A 85 70.32 -7.83 25.12
CA TYR A 85 71.36 -7.93 24.08
C TYR A 85 71.31 -9.26 23.29
N SER A 86 72.02 -9.31 22.15
CA SER A 86 72.20 -10.50 21.30
C SER A 86 73.54 -11.23 21.51
N ALA A 87 73.64 -12.44 20.96
CA ALA A 87 74.67 -13.47 21.23
C ALA A 87 76.08 -13.20 20.64
N ARG A 88 77.08 -13.91 21.18
CA ARG A 88 78.16 -14.56 20.38
C ARG A 88 78.87 -15.72 21.10
N VAL A 89 79.55 -16.55 20.30
CA VAL A 89 80.14 -17.87 20.64
C VAL A 89 81.67 -17.83 20.44
N PRO A 90 82.45 -18.46 21.34
CA PRO A 90 83.32 -19.61 20.96
C PRO A 90 82.95 -20.89 21.79
N LEU A 91 82.92 -22.12 21.24
CA LEU A 91 84.03 -22.97 20.75
C LEU A 91 85.09 -23.21 21.85
N LYS A 92 85.37 -24.41 22.39
CA LYS A 92 85.34 -25.83 21.94
C LYS A 92 85.31 -26.73 23.24
N LYS A 93 85.11 -28.06 23.29
CA LYS A 93 84.98 -29.17 22.30
C LYS A 93 84.33 -30.42 22.97
N SER A 94 83.58 -31.22 22.19
CA SER A 94 83.55 -32.70 22.06
C SER A 94 84.03 -33.64 23.21
N THR A 95 83.46 -34.82 23.51
CA THR A 95 82.51 -35.67 22.71
C THR A 95 81.78 -36.74 23.55
N THR A 96 80.73 -37.34 22.96
CA THR A 96 79.84 -38.39 23.51
C THR A 96 80.29 -39.84 23.22
N THR A 97 79.59 -40.83 23.84
CA THR A 97 79.39 -42.28 23.51
C THR A 97 80.14 -43.30 24.41
N VAL A 98 79.50 -44.23 25.19
CA VAL A 98 78.54 -45.34 24.87
C VAL A 98 79.22 -46.48 24.07
N PRO A 99 79.13 -47.82 24.39
CA PRO A 99 78.62 -48.55 25.59
C PRO A 99 79.38 -49.86 26.04
N LEU A 100 78.85 -50.53 27.08
CA LEU A 100 78.74 -52.00 27.37
C LEU A 100 79.91 -53.03 27.26
N LYS A 101 80.13 -53.73 28.41
CA LYS A 101 80.33 -55.20 28.63
C LYS A 101 81.37 -56.04 27.81
N LYS A 102 82.44 -56.54 28.48
CA LYS A 102 82.59 -57.98 28.92
C LYS A 102 84.00 -58.37 29.50
N SER A 103 83.99 -58.97 30.70
CA SER A 103 84.75 -60.14 31.23
C SER A 103 86.29 -60.35 31.13
N THR A 104 86.79 -61.08 32.15
CA THR A 104 87.92 -62.07 32.19
C THR A 104 89.41 -61.64 32.33
N THR A 105 89.88 -61.65 33.58
CA THR A 105 90.98 -62.49 34.16
C THR A 105 92.38 -62.60 33.49
N THR A 106 93.43 -62.18 34.21
CA THR A 106 94.70 -62.91 34.55
C THR A 106 95.74 -61.94 35.19
N VAL A 107 96.71 -62.43 35.98
CA VAL A 107 97.70 -61.56 36.71
C VAL A 107 99.08 -62.26 36.84
N PRO A 108 100.23 -61.58 36.55
CA PRO A 108 101.57 -62.15 36.74
C PRO A 108 102.53 -61.42 37.73
N LEU A 109 103.41 -62.25 38.30
CA LEU A 109 104.66 -62.05 39.08
C LEU A 109 105.82 -61.43 38.23
N LYS A 110 106.99 -60.91 38.73
CA LYS A 110 107.61 -60.66 40.07
C LYS A 110 108.93 -59.83 39.95
N LYS A 111 109.55 -59.45 41.10
CA LYS A 111 111.00 -59.13 41.36
C LYS A 111 111.59 -57.81 40.83
N SER A 112 112.70 -57.24 41.36
CA SER A 112 113.35 -57.14 42.71
C SER A 112 114.52 -56.09 42.59
N THR A 113 115.56 -55.85 43.41
CA THR A 113 116.32 -56.53 44.51
C THR A 113 117.27 -55.51 45.21
N THR A 114 118.09 -55.94 46.22
CA THR A 114 119.40 -55.31 46.65
C THR A 114 119.34 -53.99 47.44
N THR A 115 120.09 -53.69 48.52
CA THR A 115 120.89 -54.43 49.58
C THR A 115 120.73 -53.62 50.92
N ARG A 116 121.55 -53.52 51.99
CA ARG A 116 122.94 -53.83 52.48
C ARG A 116 122.87 -53.82 54.05
N GLY A 117 123.86 -54.03 54.93
CA GLY A 117 125.33 -54.15 54.91
C GLY A 117 126.05 -52.84 55.31
N ARG A 118 127.00 -52.75 56.27
CA ARG A 118 127.68 -53.73 57.16
C ARG A 118 128.54 -53.00 58.23
N ILE A 119 128.54 -53.40 59.53
CA ILE A 119 129.67 -53.43 60.53
C ILE A 119 129.13 -53.96 61.91
N GLN A 120 129.94 -54.59 62.79
CA GLN A 120 130.26 -56.05 62.84
C GLN A 120 130.99 -56.45 64.17
N TYR A 121 131.07 -57.77 64.50
CA TYR A 121 132.03 -58.53 65.38
C TYR A 121 131.49 -59.26 66.67
N PRO A 122 132.13 -60.38 67.17
CA PRO A 122 131.43 -61.56 67.77
C PRO A 122 132.02 -62.11 69.14
N PRO A 123 132.31 -63.43 69.34
CA PRO A 123 131.59 -64.53 70.05
C PRO A 123 132.29 -64.96 71.41
N PRO A 124 132.26 -66.20 72.02
CA PRO A 124 131.55 -67.48 71.75
C PRO A 124 130.68 -68.18 72.88
N PRO A 125 131.05 -69.21 73.71
CA PRO A 125 130.14 -70.35 74.00
C PRO A 125 129.86 -70.80 75.48
N ALA A 126 128.77 -71.60 75.65
CA ALA A 126 128.40 -72.66 76.65
C ALA A 126 129.02 -72.73 78.09
N PRO A 127 128.29 -73.12 79.18
CA PRO A 127 127.37 -74.29 79.24
C PRO A 127 126.13 -74.21 80.20
N LEU A 128 125.49 -75.37 80.47
CA LEU A 128 124.37 -75.70 81.39
C LEU A 128 124.82 -75.92 82.87
N PRO A 129 123.98 -76.30 83.89
CA PRO A 129 122.50 -76.37 84.02
C PRO A 129 121.86 -75.78 85.33
N LYS A 130 120.53 -75.50 85.35
CA LYS A 130 119.47 -75.84 86.37
C LYS A 130 118.20 -74.92 86.30
N PRO A 131 117.01 -75.33 86.82
CA PRO A 131 115.68 -74.67 86.57
C PRO A 131 115.05 -73.96 87.81
N PRO A 132 113.80 -73.41 87.80
CA PRO A 132 112.93 -72.81 86.74
C PRO A 132 112.31 -71.41 87.12
N SER A 133 111.50 -70.74 86.25
CA SER A 133 110.18 -70.10 86.61
C SER A 133 109.50 -69.14 85.58
N GLN A 134 108.30 -69.55 85.12
CA GLN A 134 107.03 -68.82 84.84
C GLN A 134 106.89 -67.39 84.24
N ILE A 135 107.87 -66.48 84.22
CA ILE A 135 107.60 -65.04 83.91
C ILE A 135 107.34 -64.73 82.42
N GLU A 136 107.79 -65.58 81.49
CA GLU A 136 107.92 -65.21 80.07
C GLU A 136 106.60 -65.15 79.29
N LEU A 137 105.54 -65.83 79.75
CA LEU A 137 104.23 -65.92 79.07
C LEU A 137 103.47 -64.58 79.01
N LEU A 138 103.57 -63.74 80.04
CA LEU A 138 102.72 -62.54 80.20
C LEU A 138 103.11 -61.36 79.29
N ARG A 139 104.30 -61.38 78.68
CA ARG A 139 104.71 -60.35 77.71
C ARG A 139 104.06 -60.55 76.35
N ASP A 140 103.92 -61.80 75.91
CA ASP A 140 103.40 -62.15 74.60
C ASP A 140 101.91 -61.79 74.49
N GLU A 141 101.17 -62.03 75.57
CA GLU A 141 99.74 -61.69 75.74
C GLU A 141 99.48 -60.17 75.68
N ASN A 142 100.30 -59.36 76.36
CA ASN A 142 100.22 -57.89 76.30
C ASN A 142 100.48 -57.33 74.88
N SER A 143 101.32 -57.99 74.08
CA SER A 143 101.56 -57.58 72.68
C SER A 143 100.36 -57.84 71.76
N LYS A 144 99.63 -58.94 72.00
CA LYS A 144 98.44 -59.34 71.25
C LYS A 144 97.25 -58.45 71.58
N LEU A 145 97.04 -58.16 72.87
CA LEU A 145 95.99 -57.24 73.33
C LEU A 145 96.12 -55.83 72.74
N LYS A 146 97.35 -55.30 72.61
CA LYS A 146 97.55 -53.99 71.95
C LYS A 146 97.16 -54.01 70.47
N LYS A 147 97.55 -55.04 69.72
CA LYS A 147 97.16 -55.17 68.30
C LYS A 147 95.65 -55.27 68.14
N GLN A 148 94.99 -56.11 68.94
CA GLN A 148 93.53 -56.21 68.93
C GLN A 148 92.86 -54.86 69.26
N PHE A 149 93.44 -54.05 70.15
CA PHE A 149 92.91 -52.73 70.47
C PHE A 149 93.11 -51.72 69.32
N GLU A 150 94.23 -51.76 68.61
CA GLU A 150 94.46 -50.92 67.41
C GLU A 150 93.57 -51.36 66.23
N GLU A 151 93.40 -52.68 66.02
CA GLU A 151 92.49 -53.25 65.01
C GLU A 151 91.03 -52.83 65.29
N LEU A 152 90.54 -53.04 66.52
CA LEU A 152 89.19 -52.61 66.94
C LEU A 152 89.02 -51.08 66.95
N HIS A 153 90.08 -50.30 67.18
CA HIS A 153 90.00 -48.84 67.09
C HIS A 153 89.85 -48.37 65.65
N ASN A 154 90.64 -48.94 64.73
CA ASN A 154 90.55 -48.64 63.30
C ASN A 154 89.17 -49.03 62.75
N GLU A 155 88.71 -50.27 63.02
CA GLU A 155 87.38 -50.75 62.65
C GLU A 155 86.27 -49.83 63.20
N LYS A 156 86.38 -49.38 64.46
CA LYS A 156 85.45 -48.42 65.04
C LYS A 156 85.49 -47.05 64.36
N THR A 157 86.66 -46.55 63.95
CA THR A 157 86.75 -45.28 63.20
C THR A 157 86.21 -45.40 61.78
N GLU A 158 86.37 -46.56 61.13
CA GLU A 158 85.86 -46.85 59.80
C GLU A 158 84.33 -46.94 59.81
N ILE A 159 83.75 -47.73 60.74
CA ILE A 159 82.30 -47.79 61.00
C ILE A 159 81.74 -46.41 61.38
N SER A 160 82.48 -45.60 62.14
CA SER A 160 82.05 -44.23 62.49
C SER A 160 82.06 -43.30 61.28
N ALA A 161 82.98 -43.47 60.32
CA ALA A 161 83.01 -42.71 59.08
C ALA A 161 81.84 -43.11 58.16
N GLU A 162 81.63 -44.41 57.95
CA GLU A 162 80.49 -44.95 57.19
C GLU A 162 79.14 -44.50 57.79
N SER A 163 78.97 -44.60 59.12
CA SER A 163 77.76 -44.11 59.81
C SER A 163 77.54 -42.60 59.65
N THR A 164 78.60 -41.81 59.47
CA THR A 164 78.49 -40.36 59.25
C THR A 164 78.15 -40.06 57.79
N GLN A 165 78.74 -40.80 56.85
CA GLN A 165 78.39 -40.72 55.43
C GLN A 165 76.92 -41.09 55.18
N LEU A 166 76.45 -42.22 55.74
CA LEU A 166 75.05 -42.64 55.63
C LEU A 166 74.08 -41.63 56.26
N GLN A 167 74.46 -40.96 57.36
CA GLN A 167 73.64 -39.88 57.92
C GLN A 167 73.53 -38.66 57.00
N ASN A 168 74.60 -38.31 56.27
CA ASN A 168 74.58 -37.23 55.29
C ASN A 168 73.74 -37.61 54.06
N GLU A 169 73.90 -38.82 53.52
CA GLU A 169 73.10 -39.33 52.40
C GLU A 169 71.60 -39.37 52.75
N ILE A 170 71.25 -39.79 53.97
CA ILE A 170 69.87 -39.73 54.49
C ILE A 170 69.37 -38.28 54.61
N GLN A 171 70.21 -37.32 55.03
CA GLN A 171 69.84 -35.90 55.08
C GLN A 171 69.62 -35.30 53.69
N GLU A 172 70.43 -35.66 52.70
CA GLU A 172 70.26 -35.22 51.31
C GLU A 172 68.97 -35.79 50.70
N GLU A 173 68.71 -37.10 50.85
CA GLU A 173 67.42 -37.68 50.44
C GLU A 173 66.23 -37.05 51.17
N GLU A 174 66.34 -36.78 52.48
CA GLU A 174 65.30 -36.05 53.21
C GLU A 174 65.07 -34.63 52.69
N CYS A 175 66.13 -33.93 52.27
CA CYS A 175 66.04 -32.58 51.71
C CYS A 175 65.31 -32.60 50.36
N VAL A 176 65.74 -33.47 49.45
CA VAL A 176 65.12 -33.69 48.13
C VAL A 176 63.67 -34.14 48.27
N LYS A 177 63.37 -35.02 49.23
CA LYS A 177 62.01 -35.46 49.56
C LYS A 177 61.12 -34.32 50.05
N LYS A 178 61.64 -33.38 50.86
CA LYS A 178 60.91 -32.18 51.30
C LYS A 178 60.61 -31.26 50.11
N GLU A 179 61.56 -31.07 49.20
CA GLU A 179 61.35 -30.28 47.97
C GLU A 179 60.26 -30.89 47.09
N TYR A 180 60.33 -32.19 46.78
CA TYR A 180 59.27 -32.90 46.04
C TYR A 180 57.89 -32.81 46.72
N ILE A 181 57.81 -32.85 48.05
CA ILE A 181 56.54 -32.65 48.77
C ILE A 181 55.98 -31.23 48.52
N THR A 182 56.83 -30.19 48.55
CA THR A 182 56.36 -28.82 48.28
C THR A 182 55.94 -28.61 46.83
N ASP A 183 56.57 -29.27 45.86
CA ASP A 183 56.18 -29.24 44.45
C ASP A 183 54.88 -30.02 44.20
N ILE A 184 54.70 -31.18 44.85
CA ILE A 184 53.44 -31.92 44.85
C ILE A 184 52.30 -31.05 45.39
N ASP A 185 52.49 -30.35 46.51
CA ASP A 185 51.45 -29.48 47.07
C ASP A 185 51.23 -28.19 46.26
N ARG A 186 52.24 -27.67 45.57
CA ARG A 186 52.09 -26.59 44.57
C ARG A 186 51.24 -27.06 43.39
N MET A 187 51.49 -28.27 42.89
CA MET A 187 50.73 -28.88 41.80
C MET A 187 49.29 -29.21 42.21
N LYS A 188 49.04 -29.74 43.41
CA LYS A 188 47.68 -29.93 43.95
C LYS A 188 46.88 -28.63 44.00
N LYS A 189 47.48 -27.55 44.52
CA LYS A 189 46.82 -26.22 44.57
C LYS A 189 46.48 -25.69 43.18
N ARG A 190 47.36 -25.92 42.20
CA ARG A 190 47.10 -25.56 40.81
C ARG A 190 45.97 -26.39 40.20
N VAL A 191 45.99 -27.71 40.35
CA VAL A 191 44.90 -28.61 39.91
C VAL A 191 43.56 -28.15 40.48
N ALA A 192 43.48 -27.85 41.78
CA ALA A 192 42.25 -27.37 42.41
C ALA A 192 41.75 -26.00 41.85
N ASN A 193 42.65 -25.11 41.44
CA ASN A 193 42.28 -23.85 40.77
C ASN A 193 41.79 -24.09 39.34
N GLU A 194 42.50 -24.90 38.55
CA GLU A 194 42.07 -25.26 37.19
C GLU A 194 40.73 -26.03 37.22
N GLU A 195 40.50 -26.93 38.19
CA GLU A 195 39.21 -27.61 38.44
C GLU A 195 38.07 -26.62 38.77
N ALA A 196 38.34 -25.60 39.59
CA ALA A 196 37.36 -24.56 39.91
C ALA A 196 36.99 -23.73 38.66
N HIS A 197 37.96 -23.39 37.81
CA HIS A 197 37.69 -22.69 36.54
C HIS A 197 36.96 -23.57 35.51
N VAL A 198 37.26 -24.88 35.42
CA VAL A 198 36.47 -25.79 34.58
C VAL A 198 35.01 -25.77 35.01
N LYS A 199 34.74 -25.87 36.32
CA LYS A 199 33.37 -25.83 36.86
C LYS A 199 32.65 -24.51 36.56
N GLU A 200 33.33 -23.37 36.72
CA GLU A 200 32.80 -22.04 36.37
C GLU A 200 32.42 -21.94 34.87
N ILE A 201 33.23 -22.52 34.00
CA ILE A 201 32.97 -22.61 32.56
C ILE A 201 31.78 -23.56 32.27
N GLU A 202 31.67 -24.70 32.96
CA GLU A 202 30.55 -25.63 32.83
C GLU A 202 29.22 -25.00 33.26
N ASP A 203 29.18 -24.31 34.41
CA ASP A 203 28.00 -23.58 34.89
C ASP A 203 27.59 -22.46 33.89
N SER A 204 28.57 -21.72 33.36
CA SER A 204 28.34 -20.69 32.33
C SER A 204 27.77 -21.28 31.03
N ILE A 205 28.32 -22.41 30.56
CA ILE A 205 27.82 -23.16 29.40
C ILE A 205 26.37 -23.64 29.67
N ALA A 206 26.07 -24.14 30.87
CA ALA A 206 24.73 -24.59 31.23
C ALA A 206 23.69 -23.45 31.29
N ILE A 207 24.11 -22.22 31.59
CA ILE A 207 23.27 -21.01 31.49
C ILE A 207 23.06 -20.62 30.01
N LEU A 208 24.14 -20.57 29.21
CA LEU A 208 24.06 -20.24 27.79
C LEU A 208 23.21 -21.25 27.00
N GLN A 209 23.28 -22.54 27.34
CA GLN A 209 22.44 -23.58 26.73
C GLN A 209 20.95 -23.37 27.06
N ARG A 210 20.59 -23.04 28.31
CA ARG A 210 19.20 -22.70 28.67
C ARG A 210 18.70 -21.49 27.89
N ASN A 211 19.48 -20.41 27.87
CA ASN A 211 19.13 -19.18 27.14
C ASN A 211 18.96 -19.42 25.63
N ARG A 212 19.84 -20.21 25.03
CA ARG A 212 19.74 -20.64 23.62
C ARG A 212 18.48 -21.44 23.35
N ASN A 213 18.12 -22.37 24.24
CA ASN A 213 16.93 -23.22 24.04
C ASN A 213 15.63 -22.38 24.12
N VAL A 214 15.53 -21.43 25.07
CA VAL A 214 14.41 -20.47 25.14
C VAL A 214 14.36 -19.56 23.90
N MET A 215 15.52 -19.09 23.42
CA MET A 215 15.61 -18.36 22.14
C MET A 215 15.10 -19.18 20.95
N VAL A 216 15.45 -20.47 20.85
CA VAL A 216 14.97 -21.36 19.77
C VAL A 216 13.45 -21.54 19.84
N GLU A 217 12.89 -21.72 21.03
CA GLU A 217 11.44 -21.86 21.23
C GLU A 217 10.67 -20.57 20.89
N ASN A 218 11.19 -19.41 21.25
CA ASN A 218 10.58 -18.12 20.91
C ASN A 218 10.68 -17.83 19.39
N ASN A 219 11.80 -18.19 18.75
CA ASN A 219 11.94 -18.07 17.29
C ASN A 219 11.00 -19.04 16.54
N SER A 220 10.76 -20.25 17.04
CA SER A 220 9.83 -21.18 16.38
C SER A 220 8.37 -20.73 16.49
N LYS A 221 7.96 -20.17 17.64
CA LYS A 221 6.64 -19.52 17.84
C LYS A 221 6.47 -18.32 16.88
N LEU A 222 7.40 -17.37 16.89
CA LEU A 222 7.33 -16.21 16.00
C LEU A 222 7.32 -16.61 14.51
N THR A 223 8.04 -17.68 14.14
CA THR A 223 8.02 -18.22 12.77
C THR A 223 6.67 -18.82 12.40
N SER A 224 5.94 -19.43 13.34
CA SER A 224 4.61 -19.98 13.07
C SER A 224 3.54 -18.89 12.95
N GLU A 225 3.60 -17.85 13.80
CA GLU A 225 2.76 -16.65 13.71
C GLU A 225 2.96 -15.91 12.39
N MET A 226 4.21 -15.64 12.01
CA MET A 226 4.57 -15.02 10.73
C MET A 226 4.13 -15.86 9.52
N ARG A 227 3.97 -17.19 9.67
CA ARG A 227 3.42 -18.06 8.64
C ARG A 227 1.89 -17.97 8.57
N ALA A 228 1.21 -17.90 9.72
CA ALA A 228 -0.23 -17.71 9.77
C ALA A 228 -0.65 -16.39 9.10
N TYR A 229 -0.06 -15.26 9.51
CA TYR A 229 -0.35 -13.95 8.92
C TYR A 229 -0.05 -13.87 7.42
N ARG A 230 1.01 -14.55 6.93
CA ARG A 230 1.28 -14.63 5.48
C ARG A 230 0.16 -15.36 4.73
N ASN A 231 -0.32 -16.49 5.25
CA ASN A 231 -1.41 -17.25 4.64
C ASN A 231 -2.74 -16.46 4.63
N GLU A 232 -2.98 -15.61 5.63
CA GLU A 232 -4.15 -14.72 5.67
C GLU A 232 -4.05 -13.58 4.65
N VAL A 233 -2.88 -12.93 4.57
CA VAL A 233 -2.60 -11.88 3.58
C VAL A 233 -2.67 -12.43 2.15
N GLU A 234 -2.21 -13.65 1.90
CA GLU A 234 -2.30 -14.32 0.60
C GLU A 234 -3.76 -14.51 0.17
N LYS A 235 -4.61 -15.12 1.02
CA LYS A 235 -6.05 -15.27 0.79
C LYS A 235 -6.78 -13.93 0.59
N ALA A 236 -6.41 -12.91 1.36
CA ALA A 236 -6.97 -11.57 1.21
C ALA A 236 -6.61 -10.97 -0.17
N ASN A 237 -5.36 -11.11 -0.62
CA ASN A 237 -4.92 -10.66 -1.92
C ASN A 237 -5.60 -11.41 -3.08
N GLU A 238 -5.82 -12.72 -2.96
CA GLU A 238 -6.59 -13.50 -3.94
C GLU A 238 -8.05 -12.99 -4.06
N SER A 239 -8.72 -12.78 -2.93
CA SER A 239 -10.08 -12.24 -2.89
C SER A 239 -10.17 -10.83 -3.49
N ILE A 240 -9.21 -9.95 -3.16
CA ILE A 240 -9.08 -8.61 -3.74
C ILE A 240 -8.84 -8.69 -5.26
N ALA A 241 -8.02 -9.63 -5.74
CA ALA A 241 -7.78 -9.82 -7.17
C ALA A 241 -9.04 -10.29 -7.91
N GLU A 242 -9.87 -11.15 -7.30
CA GLU A 242 -11.15 -11.57 -7.87
C GLU A 242 -12.19 -10.44 -7.89
N GLN A 243 -12.31 -9.67 -6.80
CA GLN A 243 -13.18 -8.49 -6.72
C GLN A 243 -12.78 -7.43 -7.76
N ASN A 244 -11.48 -7.16 -7.93
CA ASN A 244 -10.99 -6.23 -8.95
C ASN A 244 -11.35 -6.67 -10.38
N LYS A 245 -11.29 -7.97 -10.70
CA LYS A 245 -11.76 -8.50 -12.00
C LYS A 245 -13.25 -8.21 -12.21
N LYS A 246 -14.09 -8.44 -11.18
CA LYS A 246 -15.54 -8.14 -11.23
C LYS A 246 -15.81 -6.65 -11.40
N ILE A 247 -15.09 -5.78 -10.68
CA ILE A 247 -15.20 -4.32 -10.80
C ILE A 247 -14.84 -3.86 -12.22
N ILE A 248 -13.76 -4.37 -12.81
CA ILE A 248 -13.33 -4.04 -14.18
C ILE A 248 -14.40 -4.48 -15.19
N ASN A 249 -14.90 -5.71 -15.10
CA ASN A 249 -15.96 -6.21 -15.98
C ASN A 249 -17.22 -5.33 -15.93
N ASN A 250 -17.70 -5.04 -14.71
CA ASN A 250 -18.92 -4.26 -14.52
C ASN A 250 -18.71 -2.80 -14.98
N THR A 251 -17.52 -2.23 -14.80
CA THR A 251 -17.16 -0.90 -15.32
C THR A 251 -17.23 -0.86 -16.86
N ASN A 252 -16.70 -1.89 -17.53
CA ASN A 252 -16.77 -2.01 -18.99
C ASN A 252 -18.22 -2.11 -19.48
N GLN A 253 -19.05 -2.93 -18.83
CA GLN A 253 -20.48 -3.06 -19.14
C GLN A 253 -21.24 -1.73 -18.93
N ILE A 254 -20.98 -1.02 -17.84
CA ILE A 254 -21.56 0.31 -17.59
C ILE A 254 -21.15 1.30 -18.68
N GLN A 255 -19.88 1.30 -19.11
CA GLN A 255 -19.41 2.15 -20.21
C GLN A 255 -20.08 1.79 -21.55
N GLU A 256 -20.27 0.50 -21.84
CA GLU A 256 -20.97 0.04 -23.05
C GLU A 256 -22.45 0.47 -23.05
N PHE A 257 -23.18 0.21 -21.97
CA PHE A 257 -24.58 0.62 -21.83
C PHE A 257 -24.75 2.14 -21.86
N THR A 258 -23.85 2.91 -21.21
CA THR A 258 -23.85 4.38 -21.29
C THR A 258 -23.66 4.86 -22.73
N SER A 259 -22.78 4.20 -23.49
CA SER A 259 -22.52 4.55 -24.90
C SER A 259 -23.74 4.24 -25.77
N LYS A 260 -24.34 3.05 -25.62
CA LYS A 260 -25.58 2.66 -26.31
C LYS A 260 -26.73 3.62 -26.00
N LEU A 261 -26.91 3.99 -24.73
CA LEU A 261 -27.95 4.92 -24.29
C LEU A 261 -27.80 6.31 -24.93
N GLN A 262 -26.57 6.81 -25.10
CA GLN A 262 -26.34 8.07 -25.83
C GLN A 262 -26.72 7.98 -27.31
N GLU A 263 -26.48 6.86 -27.98
CA GLU A 263 -26.90 6.67 -29.37
C GLU A 263 -28.43 6.51 -29.50
N TYR A 264 -29.08 5.81 -28.57
CA TYR A 264 -30.54 5.72 -28.52
C TYR A 264 -31.20 7.08 -28.28
N GLU A 265 -30.65 7.93 -27.42
CA GLU A 265 -31.15 9.29 -27.18
C GLU A 265 -30.98 10.19 -28.42
N ARG A 266 -29.86 10.09 -29.16
CA ARG A 266 -29.72 10.77 -30.46
C ARG A 266 -30.75 10.29 -31.48
N LEU A 267 -30.97 8.97 -31.55
CA LEU A 267 -31.95 8.38 -32.46
C LEU A 267 -33.38 8.82 -32.10
N ARG A 268 -33.73 8.86 -30.80
CA ARG A 268 -35.02 9.39 -30.33
C ARG A 268 -35.22 10.84 -30.76
N ARG A 269 -34.23 11.73 -30.55
CA ARG A 269 -34.33 13.14 -30.98
C ARG A 269 -34.53 13.27 -32.48
N LYS A 270 -33.82 12.46 -33.28
CA LYS A 270 -34.00 12.45 -34.72
C LYS A 270 -35.43 12.00 -35.09
N LEU A 271 -35.86 10.83 -34.63
CA LEU A 271 -37.19 10.28 -34.95
C LEU A 271 -38.33 11.19 -34.45
N HIS A 272 -38.17 11.83 -33.29
CA HIS A 272 -39.14 12.82 -32.78
C HIS A 272 -39.23 14.04 -33.69
N ASN A 273 -38.09 14.56 -34.17
CA ASN A 273 -38.07 15.64 -35.15
C ASN A 273 -38.68 15.21 -36.50
N ASP A 274 -38.25 14.07 -37.05
CA ASP A 274 -38.78 13.50 -38.29
C ASP A 274 -40.33 13.37 -38.22
N VAL A 275 -40.88 12.99 -37.05
CA VAL A 275 -42.33 12.95 -36.78
C VAL A 275 -42.97 14.34 -36.63
N GLN A 276 -42.29 15.35 -36.08
CA GLN A 276 -42.82 16.73 -36.05
C GLN A 276 -42.84 17.36 -37.44
N ASP A 277 -41.78 17.19 -38.25
CA ASP A 277 -41.72 17.68 -39.63
C ASP A 277 -42.83 17.05 -40.48
N LEU A 278 -43.08 15.74 -40.33
CA LEU A 278 -44.20 15.04 -40.98
C LEU A 278 -45.59 15.45 -40.45
N LYS A 279 -45.69 15.91 -39.19
CA LYS A 279 -46.91 16.54 -38.63
C LYS A 279 -47.11 17.99 -39.10
N GLY A 280 -46.08 18.63 -39.64
CA GLY A 280 -46.09 20.02 -40.09
C GLY A 280 -45.58 21.01 -39.03
N ASN A 281 -44.70 21.91 -39.47
CA ASN A 281 -44.00 22.88 -38.60
C ASN A 281 -44.90 24.05 -38.16
N ILE A 282 -46.03 24.23 -38.85
CA ILE A 282 -47.13 25.12 -38.43
C ILE A 282 -48.37 24.25 -38.36
N ARG A 283 -48.99 24.17 -37.17
CA ARG A 283 -50.25 23.46 -36.91
C ARG A 283 -51.29 24.43 -36.37
N VAL A 284 -52.53 24.31 -36.82
CA VAL A 284 -53.67 25.13 -36.40
C VAL A 284 -54.74 24.23 -35.79
N PHE A 285 -54.93 24.36 -34.49
CA PHE A 285 -55.97 23.63 -33.76
C PHE A 285 -57.19 24.52 -33.50
N CYS A 286 -58.39 23.98 -33.73
CA CYS A 286 -59.64 24.61 -33.32
C CYS A 286 -60.05 24.03 -31.96
N ARG A 287 -60.46 24.89 -31.01
CA ARG A 287 -61.11 24.47 -29.75
C ARG A 287 -62.42 25.21 -29.59
N VAL A 288 -63.52 24.47 -29.46
CA VAL A 288 -64.81 25.04 -29.04
C VAL A 288 -64.98 24.79 -27.55
N ARG A 289 -65.15 25.84 -26.74
CA ARG A 289 -65.39 25.68 -25.30
C ARG A 289 -66.87 25.32 -25.02
N PRO A 290 -67.19 24.70 -23.87
CA PRO A 290 -68.56 24.63 -23.36
C PRO A 290 -69.26 26.00 -23.36
N LEU A 291 -70.59 25.97 -23.47
CA LEU A 291 -71.44 27.10 -23.13
C LEU A 291 -71.30 27.42 -21.63
N LEU A 292 -71.33 28.71 -21.29
CA LEU A 292 -71.42 29.16 -19.90
C LEU A 292 -72.91 29.27 -19.50
N GLU A 293 -73.23 29.10 -18.22
CA GLU A 293 -74.61 29.20 -17.69
C GLU A 293 -75.28 30.55 -18.02
N SER A 294 -74.48 31.61 -18.19
CA SER A 294 -74.91 32.95 -18.60
C SER A 294 -75.28 33.09 -20.09
N GLU A 295 -75.04 32.08 -20.94
CA GLU A 295 -75.13 32.17 -22.40
C GLU A 295 -76.41 31.52 -22.95
N THR A 296 -77.56 32.11 -22.60
CA THR A 296 -78.89 31.58 -22.94
C THR A 296 -79.43 32.01 -24.32
N GLN A 297 -78.71 32.84 -25.07
CA GLN A 297 -79.15 33.40 -26.35
C GLN A 297 -78.02 33.38 -27.40
N ASN A 298 -78.39 33.41 -28.69
CA ASN A 298 -77.47 33.41 -29.84
C ASN A 298 -76.49 32.22 -29.89
N ILE A 299 -76.93 31.06 -29.39
CA ILE A 299 -76.15 29.81 -29.40
C ILE A 299 -75.87 29.36 -30.83
N ALA A 300 -74.59 29.22 -31.18
CA ALA A 300 -74.15 28.74 -32.49
C ALA A 300 -74.19 27.21 -32.57
N ASN A 301 -74.79 26.66 -33.63
CA ASN A 301 -74.92 25.23 -33.84
C ASN A 301 -73.74 24.68 -34.66
N PHE A 302 -72.87 23.90 -34.00
CA PHE A 302 -71.68 23.29 -34.59
C PHE A 302 -71.88 21.78 -34.80
N LYS A 303 -71.58 21.30 -36.00
CA LYS A 303 -71.38 19.88 -36.28
C LYS A 303 -69.90 19.54 -36.10
N PHE A 304 -69.61 18.73 -35.10
CA PHE A 304 -68.29 18.15 -34.84
C PHE A 304 -68.06 16.88 -35.68
N PRO A 305 -66.79 16.56 -36.00
CA PRO A 305 -66.45 15.34 -36.72
C PRO A 305 -66.71 14.10 -35.84
N LYS A 306 -67.14 13.00 -36.47
CA LYS A 306 -67.47 11.73 -35.79
C LYS A 306 -66.36 10.67 -35.88
N GLU A 307 -65.32 10.93 -36.67
CA GLU A 307 -64.32 9.93 -37.07
C GLU A 307 -62.99 10.17 -36.35
N ILE A 308 -62.88 9.61 -35.14
CA ILE A 308 -61.60 9.44 -34.44
C ILE A 308 -60.72 8.50 -35.31
N PRO A 309 -59.44 8.84 -35.59
CA PRO A 309 -58.64 9.91 -34.98
C PRO A 309 -58.60 11.23 -35.78
N PHE A 310 -59.17 11.29 -36.99
CA PHE A 310 -58.99 12.43 -37.90
C PHE A 310 -60.09 13.50 -37.78
N ASN A 311 -60.29 13.98 -36.56
CA ASN A 311 -61.17 15.10 -36.22
C ASN A 311 -60.65 16.44 -36.80
N ARG A 312 -60.69 16.61 -38.13
CA ARG A 312 -60.05 17.71 -38.87
C ARG A 312 -61.01 18.75 -39.45
N LYS A 313 -62.31 18.45 -39.54
CA LYS A 313 -63.33 19.35 -40.08
C LYS A 313 -64.35 19.72 -39.02
N ILE A 314 -64.75 20.99 -38.97
CA ILE A 314 -65.88 21.49 -38.18
C ILE A 314 -66.81 22.28 -39.08
N SER A 315 -68.12 22.05 -38.94
CA SER A 315 -69.12 22.64 -39.84
C SER A 315 -70.14 23.45 -39.05
N LEU A 316 -70.11 24.76 -39.21
CA LEU A 316 -71.03 25.73 -38.58
C LEU A 316 -72.33 25.81 -39.39
N ILE A 317 -73.47 25.64 -38.73
CA ILE A 317 -74.79 25.86 -39.32
C ILE A 317 -75.15 27.34 -39.16
N SER A 318 -75.20 28.07 -40.27
CA SER A 318 -75.58 29.48 -40.33
C SER A 318 -76.98 29.59 -40.95
N THR A 319 -78.01 29.63 -40.09
CA THR A 319 -79.37 30.00 -40.50
C THR A 319 -79.40 31.49 -40.87
N LYS A 320 -79.85 31.80 -42.09
CA LYS A 320 -80.09 33.17 -42.55
C LYS A 320 -81.55 33.36 -42.90
N THR A 321 -82.15 34.44 -42.44
CA THR A 321 -83.47 34.88 -42.90
C THR A 321 -83.31 35.69 -44.17
N ASN A 322 -83.99 35.28 -45.26
CA ASN A 322 -84.10 36.09 -46.47
C ASN A 322 -85.06 37.28 -46.23
N TYR A 323 -85.08 38.27 -47.14
CA TYR A 323 -86.02 39.40 -47.07
C TYR A 323 -87.51 38.98 -47.09
N LEU A 324 -87.83 37.77 -47.56
CA LEU A 324 -89.17 37.17 -47.54
C LEU A 324 -89.51 36.43 -46.22
N GLY A 325 -88.64 36.48 -45.21
CA GLY A 325 -88.84 35.78 -43.93
C GLY A 325 -88.44 34.29 -43.94
N GLU A 326 -88.15 33.72 -45.11
CA GLU A 326 -87.67 32.33 -45.25
C GLU A 326 -86.36 32.10 -44.52
N LYS A 327 -86.29 31.05 -43.69
CA LYS A 327 -85.05 30.62 -43.02
C LYS A 327 -84.28 29.65 -43.93
N LYS A 328 -83.23 30.12 -44.60
CA LYS A 328 -82.30 29.28 -45.34
C LYS A 328 -81.11 28.91 -44.45
N GLU A 329 -80.93 27.62 -44.18
CA GLU A 329 -79.70 27.13 -43.56
C GLU A 329 -78.55 27.10 -44.58
N SER A 330 -77.36 27.49 -44.13
CA SER A 330 -76.13 27.42 -44.90
C SER A 330 -75.03 26.79 -44.05
N LEU A 331 -74.45 25.69 -44.53
CA LEU A 331 -73.35 25.02 -43.86
C LEU A 331 -72.03 25.70 -44.25
N LYS A 332 -71.20 26.05 -43.26
CA LYS A 332 -69.85 26.57 -43.46
C LYS A 332 -68.84 25.60 -42.86
N GLU A 333 -68.07 24.94 -43.70
CA GLU A 333 -67.04 24.01 -43.27
C GLU A 333 -65.68 24.70 -43.11
N TYR A 334 -64.95 24.33 -42.07
CA TYR A 334 -63.59 24.79 -41.79
C TYR A 334 -62.71 23.57 -41.51
N GLN A 335 -61.50 23.56 -42.06
CA GLN A 335 -60.53 22.48 -41.86
C GLN A 335 -59.33 22.98 -41.03
N PHE A 336 -58.89 22.12 -40.12
CA PHE A 336 -57.84 22.33 -39.14
C PHE A 336 -57.00 21.05 -39.00
N ASP A 337 -55.84 21.13 -38.36
CA ASP A 337 -55.03 19.93 -38.09
C ASP A 337 -55.69 19.01 -37.05
N GLN A 338 -56.41 19.63 -36.11
CA GLN A 338 -57.28 18.98 -35.14
C GLN A 338 -58.39 19.94 -34.66
N VAL A 339 -59.57 19.38 -34.41
CA VAL A 339 -60.74 20.03 -33.81
C VAL A 339 -61.02 19.38 -32.46
N PHE A 340 -60.91 20.18 -31.41
CA PHE A 340 -61.33 19.87 -30.05
C PHE A 340 -62.75 20.39 -29.84
N ASP A 341 -63.66 19.50 -29.46
CA ASP A 341 -65.06 19.82 -29.19
C ASP A 341 -65.26 20.40 -27.78
N THR A 342 -66.52 20.54 -27.37
CA THR A 342 -66.89 21.06 -26.04
C THR A 342 -66.58 20.11 -24.88
N LEU A 343 -66.27 18.83 -25.13
CA LEU A 343 -65.94 17.85 -24.10
C LEU A 343 -64.43 17.69 -23.92
N ALA A 344 -63.63 18.09 -24.92
CA ALA A 344 -62.18 18.02 -24.91
C ALA A 344 -61.53 18.70 -23.67
N THR A 345 -60.84 17.89 -22.88
CA THR A 345 -60.18 18.29 -21.64
C THR A 345 -58.91 19.08 -21.90
N GLN A 346 -58.34 19.66 -20.84
CA GLN A 346 -57.01 20.29 -20.91
C GLN A 346 -55.92 19.26 -21.20
N LYS A 347 -56.10 18.00 -20.78
CA LYS A 347 -55.16 16.89 -20.99
C LYS A 347 -55.10 16.49 -22.47
N ASP A 348 -56.25 16.42 -23.13
CA ASP A 348 -56.34 16.06 -24.56
C ASP A 348 -55.60 17.08 -25.43
N ILE A 349 -55.80 18.37 -25.15
CA ILE A 349 -55.11 19.48 -25.84
C ILE A 349 -53.62 19.49 -25.50
N PHE A 350 -53.27 19.18 -24.24
CA PHE A 350 -51.87 19.11 -23.84
C PHE A 350 -51.11 17.95 -24.51
N SER A 351 -51.78 16.89 -24.96
CA SER A 351 -51.11 15.77 -25.65
C SER A 351 -50.34 16.20 -26.91
N GLU A 352 -50.91 17.06 -27.75
CA GLU A 352 -50.20 17.62 -28.92
C GLU A 352 -49.15 18.68 -28.53
N VAL A 353 -49.40 19.44 -27.45
CA VAL A 353 -48.46 20.44 -26.92
C VAL A 353 -47.21 19.78 -26.31
N ALA A 354 -47.36 18.62 -25.66
CA ALA A 354 -46.26 17.87 -25.07
C ALA A 354 -45.17 17.50 -26.09
N HIS A 355 -45.56 17.22 -27.35
CA HIS A 355 -44.61 17.00 -28.43
C HIS A 355 -43.76 18.25 -28.76
N ILE A 356 -44.36 19.44 -28.72
CA ILE A 356 -43.66 20.72 -28.92
C ILE A 356 -42.70 20.97 -27.75
N VAL A 357 -43.14 20.69 -26.52
CA VAL A 357 -42.32 20.79 -25.30
C VAL A 357 -41.10 19.85 -25.37
N GLN A 358 -41.28 18.61 -25.83
CA GLN A 358 -40.18 17.68 -26.08
C GLN A 358 -39.20 18.24 -27.12
N SER A 359 -39.68 18.82 -28.23
CA SER A 359 -38.80 19.46 -29.22
C SER A 359 -37.98 20.61 -28.63
N VAL A 360 -38.55 21.38 -27.69
CA VAL A 360 -37.82 22.47 -26.99
C VAL A 360 -36.71 21.91 -26.08
N VAL A 361 -36.98 20.83 -25.34
CA VAL A 361 -35.94 20.15 -24.52
C VAL A 361 -34.85 19.50 -25.41
N ASP A 362 -35.24 19.01 -26.59
CA ASP A 362 -34.33 18.39 -27.56
C ASP A 362 -33.40 19.41 -28.25
N GLY A 363 -33.79 20.69 -28.31
CA GLY A 363 -32.97 21.81 -28.78
C GLY A 363 -33.59 22.70 -29.88
N TYR A 364 -34.89 22.56 -30.17
CA TYR A 364 -35.60 23.31 -31.22
C TYR A 364 -36.41 24.48 -30.65
N ASN A 365 -36.70 25.49 -31.47
CA ASN A 365 -37.59 26.59 -31.10
C ASN A 365 -39.05 26.19 -31.28
N GLY A 366 -39.84 26.23 -30.20
CA GLY A 366 -41.29 26.00 -30.21
C GLY A 366 -42.07 27.27 -29.85
N CYS A 367 -43.23 27.49 -30.48
CA CYS A 367 -44.12 28.60 -30.17
C CYS A 367 -45.59 28.17 -30.24
N ILE A 368 -46.43 28.70 -29.35
CA ILE A 368 -47.84 28.30 -29.19
C ILE A 368 -48.69 29.57 -29.04
N PHE A 369 -49.67 29.77 -29.91
CA PHE A 369 -50.54 30.94 -29.88
C PHE A 369 -51.99 30.56 -29.54
N ALA A 370 -52.58 31.22 -28.56
CA ALA A 370 -54.03 31.17 -28.31
C ALA A 370 -54.71 32.36 -29.01
N TYR A 371 -55.46 32.10 -30.09
CA TYR A 371 -56.20 33.11 -30.84
C TYR A 371 -57.72 33.03 -30.61
N GLY A 372 -58.45 34.09 -30.95
CA GLY A 372 -59.91 34.19 -30.81
C GLY A 372 -60.37 35.46 -30.10
N GLN A 373 -61.68 35.68 -30.05
CA GLN A 373 -62.30 36.86 -29.40
C GLN A 373 -62.17 36.86 -27.87
N THR A 374 -62.58 37.95 -27.22
CA THR A 374 -62.78 37.98 -25.76
C THR A 374 -63.89 37.00 -25.37
N GLY A 375 -63.73 36.30 -24.25
CA GLY A 375 -64.64 35.23 -23.84
C GLY A 375 -64.47 33.88 -24.57
N ALA A 376 -63.62 33.78 -25.61
CA ALA A 376 -63.41 32.54 -26.38
C ALA A 376 -62.53 31.47 -25.68
N GLY A 377 -62.21 31.63 -24.38
CA GLY A 377 -61.44 30.63 -23.63
C GLY A 377 -59.92 30.70 -23.74
N LYS A 378 -59.32 31.69 -24.42
CA LYS A 378 -57.85 31.84 -24.58
C LYS A 378 -57.07 31.63 -23.27
N THR A 379 -57.42 32.37 -22.21
CA THR A 379 -56.77 32.31 -20.89
C THR A 379 -56.99 30.95 -20.21
N TYR A 380 -58.19 30.37 -20.37
CA TYR A 380 -58.50 29.04 -19.84
C TYR A 380 -57.65 27.95 -20.51
N THR A 381 -57.39 28.03 -21.81
CA THR A 381 -56.47 27.11 -22.50
C THR A 381 -55.02 27.30 -22.03
N MET A 382 -54.50 28.53 -21.97
CA MET A 382 -53.08 28.76 -21.66
C MET A 382 -52.74 28.62 -20.17
N THR A 383 -53.57 29.12 -19.27
CA THR A 383 -53.31 29.16 -17.82
C THR A 383 -54.21 28.19 -17.06
N GLY A 384 -55.49 28.10 -17.42
CA GLY A 384 -56.54 27.42 -16.65
C GLY A 384 -57.48 28.42 -15.96
N PRO A 385 -58.40 27.94 -15.10
CA PRO A 385 -59.16 28.79 -14.18
C PRO A 385 -58.28 29.29 -13.03
N VAL A 386 -58.76 30.27 -12.25
CA VAL A 386 -58.01 30.82 -11.09
C VAL A 386 -57.74 29.74 -10.05
N ASN A 387 -58.74 28.93 -9.73
CA ASN A 387 -58.63 27.80 -8.81
C ASN A 387 -58.32 26.50 -9.58
N ALA A 388 -57.24 26.51 -10.36
CA ALA A 388 -56.84 25.35 -11.16
C ALA A 388 -56.45 24.13 -10.30
N ASN A 389 -56.88 22.96 -10.75
CA ASN A 389 -56.46 21.65 -10.25
C ASN A 389 -55.72 20.87 -11.38
N PRO A 390 -55.12 19.70 -11.11
CA PRO A 390 -54.34 18.95 -12.12
C PRO A 390 -55.10 18.52 -13.38
N GLU A 391 -56.44 18.57 -13.39
CA GLU A 391 -57.26 18.33 -14.59
C GLU A 391 -57.62 19.61 -15.35
N THR A 392 -57.76 20.75 -14.65
CA THR A 392 -58.22 22.04 -15.22
C THR A 392 -57.08 23.02 -15.52
N GLU A 393 -55.87 22.79 -15.02
CA GLU A 393 -54.68 23.59 -15.36
C GLU A 393 -54.42 23.67 -16.88
N GLY A 394 -53.92 24.82 -17.34
CA GLY A 394 -53.69 25.12 -18.75
C GLY A 394 -52.35 24.63 -19.30
N MET A 395 -52.05 25.00 -20.55
CA MET A 395 -50.85 24.54 -21.26
C MET A 395 -49.54 25.00 -20.59
N ILE A 396 -49.49 26.19 -20.00
CA ILE A 396 -48.27 26.75 -19.39
C ILE A 396 -47.82 25.93 -18.16
N PRO A 397 -48.64 25.74 -17.10
CA PRO A 397 -48.21 24.93 -15.94
C PRO A 397 -47.90 23.48 -16.30
N ARG A 398 -48.66 22.88 -17.23
CA ARG A 398 -48.39 21.52 -17.76
C ARG A 398 -47.04 21.45 -18.49
N ALA A 399 -46.75 22.42 -19.36
CA ALA A 399 -45.48 22.50 -20.08
C ALA A 399 -44.29 22.69 -19.14
N VAL A 400 -44.39 23.58 -18.15
CA VAL A 400 -43.35 23.79 -17.15
C VAL A 400 -43.07 22.51 -16.36
N ARG A 401 -44.10 21.77 -15.93
CA ARG A 401 -43.92 20.48 -15.24
C ARG A 401 -43.20 19.46 -16.14
N LEU A 402 -43.66 19.30 -17.38
CA LEU A 402 -43.06 18.36 -18.33
C LEU A 402 -41.59 18.72 -18.66
N ILE A 403 -41.24 20.00 -18.75
CA ILE A 403 -39.85 20.45 -18.88
C ILE A 403 -39.01 19.99 -17.69
N TYR A 404 -39.51 20.15 -16.46
CA TYR A 404 -38.80 19.64 -15.27
C TYR A 404 -38.67 18.12 -15.26
N GLU A 405 -39.74 17.38 -15.56
CA GLU A 405 -39.75 15.90 -15.63
C GLU A 405 -38.69 15.39 -16.61
N LEU A 406 -38.75 15.83 -17.88
CA LEU A 406 -37.78 15.47 -18.92
C LEU A 406 -36.34 15.85 -18.54
N ILE A 407 -36.14 16.98 -17.86
CA ILE A 407 -34.81 17.42 -17.41
C ILE A 407 -34.27 16.57 -16.25
N GLN A 408 -35.12 16.02 -15.36
CA GLN A 408 -34.64 15.07 -14.33
C GLN A 408 -34.23 13.74 -14.97
N ASP A 409 -35.03 13.21 -15.89
CA ASP A 409 -34.71 11.97 -16.61
C ASP A 409 -33.39 12.09 -17.38
N LEU A 410 -33.22 13.18 -18.14
CA LEU A 410 -32.01 13.42 -18.93
C LEU A 410 -30.77 13.73 -18.06
N LYS A 411 -30.92 14.21 -16.81
CA LYS A 411 -29.77 14.32 -15.87
C LYS A 411 -29.19 12.95 -15.49
N THR A 412 -30.02 11.90 -15.38
CA THR A 412 -29.51 10.53 -15.13
C THR A 412 -28.56 10.08 -16.24
N GLN A 413 -28.81 10.55 -17.47
CA GLN A 413 -28.02 10.32 -18.67
C GLN A 413 -26.84 11.31 -18.83
N CYS A 414 -26.49 12.03 -17.76
CA CYS A 414 -25.42 13.04 -17.70
C CYS A 414 -25.62 14.33 -18.53
N TRP A 415 -26.82 14.63 -19.03
CA TRP A 415 -27.10 15.95 -19.62
C TRP A 415 -27.11 17.05 -18.56
N LYS A 416 -26.80 18.29 -18.98
CA LYS A 416 -26.85 19.49 -18.14
C LYS A 416 -27.69 20.54 -18.83
N PHE A 417 -28.63 21.11 -18.08
CA PHE A 417 -29.56 22.13 -18.55
C PHE A 417 -29.46 23.36 -17.66
N THR A 418 -29.59 24.53 -18.28
CA THR A 418 -29.95 25.79 -17.61
C THR A 418 -31.32 26.19 -18.14
N LEU A 419 -32.20 26.60 -17.24
CA LEU A 419 -33.50 27.18 -17.58
C LEU A 419 -33.42 28.69 -17.31
N GLU A 420 -33.94 29.48 -18.24
CA GLU A 420 -34.12 30.93 -18.12
C GLU A 420 -35.55 31.25 -18.56
N GLY A 421 -36.36 31.87 -17.69
CA GLY A 421 -37.75 32.23 -17.96
C GLY A 421 -37.99 33.75 -18.01
N GLN A 422 -38.77 34.21 -19.00
CA GLN A 422 -39.22 35.61 -19.09
C GLN A 422 -40.74 35.69 -19.34
N PHE A 423 -41.44 36.57 -18.62
CA PHE A 423 -42.89 36.78 -18.75
C PHE A 423 -43.22 38.26 -19.00
N ILE A 424 -43.85 38.54 -20.15
CA ILE A 424 -43.87 39.87 -20.77
C ILE A 424 -45.26 40.13 -21.41
N GLU A 425 -45.77 41.34 -21.26
CA GLU A 425 -46.95 41.85 -21.97
C GLU A 425 -46.53 42.79 -23.10
N ILE A 426 -47.19 42.70 -24.26
CA ILE A 426 -47.12 43.71 -25.32
C ILE A 426 -48.49 44.38 -25.41
N TYR A 427 -48.55 45.68 -25.15
CA TYR A 427 -49.78 46.47 -25.19
C TYR A 427 -49.55 47.79 -25.92
N ASN A 428 -50.32 48.02 -26.99
CA ASN A 428 -50.19 49.19 -27.88
C ASN A 428 -48.73 49.49 -28.28
N ASP A 429 -48.07 48.47 -28.85
CA ASP A 429 -46.65 48.44 -29.27
C ASP A 429 -45.61 48.72 -28.16
N ASN A 430 -46.02 48.78 -26.89
CA ASN A 430 -45.13 48.93 -25.75
C ASN A 430 -44.94 47.58 -25.03
N ILE A 431 -43.68 47.24 -24.76
CA ILE A 431 -43.27 46.03 -24.03
C ILE A 431 -43.25 46.34 -22.52
N ARG A 432 -43.87 45.45 -21.72
CA ARG A 432 -43.89 45.51 -20.25
C ARG A 432 -43.40 44.19 -19.66
N ASP A 433 -42.47 44.26 -18.72
CA ASP A 433 -42.05 43.12 -17.90
C ASP A 433 -43.11 42.82 -16.82
N LEU A 434 -43.47 41.54 -16.65
CA LEU A 434 -44.47 41.07 -15.68
C LEU A 434 -43.85 40.37 -14.46
N LEU A 435 -42.52 40.27 -14.39
CA LEU A 435 -41.79 39.66 -13.27
C LEU A 435 -41.24 40.70 -12.27
N VAL A 436 -41.41 41.99 -12.55
CA VAL A 436 -40.95 43.09 -11.67
C VAL A 436 -41.84 43.20 -10.43
N ALA A 437 -41.25 43.06 -9.24
CA ALA A 437 -41.97 43.02 -7.97
C ALA A 437 -42.72 44.31 -7.60
N ASP A 438 -42.27 45.47 -8.09
CA ASP A 438 -42.95 46.76 -7.94
C ASP A 438 -43.34 47.32 -9.32
N PRO A 439 -44.63 47.30 -9.69
CA PRO A 439 -45.10 47.87 -10.96
C PRO A 439 -44.75 49.34 -11.15
N SER A 440 -44.61 50.13 -10.08
CA SER A 440 -44.27 51.54 -10.16
C SER A 440 -42.84 51.77 -10.68
N SER A 441 -41.91 50.84 -10.38
CA SER A 441 -40.51 50.88 -10.83
C SER A 441 -40.35 50.64 -12.34
N THR A 442 -41.38 50.12 -13.02
CA THR A 442 -41.37 49.95 -14.49
C THR A 442 -41.55 51.28 -15.25
N ASN A 443 -42.03 52.34 -14.59
CA ASN A 443 -42.32 53.63 -15.22
C ASN A 443 -41.03 54.33 -15.70
N GLY A 444 -40.69 54.12 -16.97
CA GLY A 444 -39.51 54.70 -17.63
C GLY A 444 -38.53 53.67 -18.19
N VAL A 445 -38.69 52.38 -17.85
CA VAL A 445 -37.83 51.30 -18.37
C VAL A 445 -38.23 50.99 -19.82
N LYS A 446 -37.58 51.66 -20.78
CA LYS A 446 -37.76 51.35 -22.21
C LYS A 446 -37.08 50.03 -22.57
N HIS A 447 -37.85 48.95 -22.51
CA HIS A 447 -37.48 47.66 -23.09
C HIS A 447 -37.41 47.75 -24.63
N LYS A 448 -36.46 47.05 -25.23
CA LYS A 448 -36.28 46.94 -26.69
C LYS A 448 -36.01 45.49 -27.06
N THR A 449 -36.53 45.06 -28.20
CA THR A 449 -36.13 43.80 -28.85
C THR A 449 -34.72 43.94 -29.41
N ILE A 450 -33.84 43.02 -29.05
CA ILE A 450 -32.47 42.88 -29.57
C ILE A 450 -32.40 41.51 -30.28
N HIS A 451 -31.93 41.49 -31.53
CA HIS A 451 -31.70 40.27 -32.29
C HIS A 451 -30.20 40.11 -32.58
N ASP A 452 -29.67 38.91 -32.41
CA ASP A 452 -28.31 38.52 -32.81
C ASP A 452 -28.40 37.56 -34.00
N GLU A 453 -28.27 38.12 -35.21
CA GLU A 453 -28.34 37.41 -36.49
C GLU A 453 -27.35 36.22 -36.57
N ARG A 454 -26.21 36.30 -35.88
CA ARG A 454 -25.18 35.26 -35.89
C ARG A 454 -25.55 34.06 -35.02
N THR A 455 -26.40 34.23 -34.00
CA THR A 455 -26.91 33.12 -33.18
C THR A 455 -28.38 32.79 -33.46
N GLY A 456 -29.07 33.61 -34.25
CA GLY A 456 -30.52 33.54 -34.47
C GLY A 456 -31.35 33.84 -33.21
N THR A 457 -30.74 34.36 -32.14
CA THR A 457 -31.42 34.57 -30.86
C THR A 457 -31.99 35.97 -30.73
N THR A 458 -33.16 36.07 -30.08
CA THR A 458 -33.83 37.33 -29.75
C THR A 458 -33.92 37.46 -28.23
N ARG A 459 -33.59 38.63 -27.70
CA ARG A 459 -33.62 38.96 -26.26
C ARG A 459 -34.27 40.32 -26.06
N ILE A 460 -34.96 40.53 -24.93
CA ILE A 460 -35.54 41.83 -24.60
C ILE A 460 -34.65 42.55 -23.58
N SER A 461 -34.25 43.79 -23.90
CA SER A 461 -33.30 44.55 -23.11
C SER A 461 -33.86 44.87 -21.72
N LYS A 462 -33.07 44.61 -20.67
CA LYS A 462 -33.44 44.85 -19.27
C LYS A 462 -34.72 44.14 -18.81
N ALA A 463 -35.16 43.09 -19.51
CA ALA A 463 -36.17 42.19 -18.98
C ALA A 463 -35.58 41.33 -17.85
N THR A 464 -36.38 41.10 -16.82
CA THR A 464 -36.10 40.21 -15.71
C THR A 464 -36.10 38.76 -16.21
N THR A 465 -35.15 37.97 -15.75
CA THR A 465 -35.10 36.52 -15.98
C THR A 465 -35.22 35.80 -14.64
N GLY A 466 -36.14 34.84 -14.55
CA GLY A 466 -36.27 33.89 -13.44
C GLY A 466 -35.71 32.51 -13.77
#